data_AF-A0A0C1J589-F1
#
_entry.id   AF-A0A0C1J589-F1
#
_cell.length_a   1.000
_cell.length_b   1.000
_cell.length_c   1.000
_cell.angle_alpha   90.00
_cell.angle_beta   90.00
_cell.angle_gamma   90.00
#
_symmetry.space_group_name_H-M   'P 1'
#
loop_
_entity.id
_entity.type
_entity.pdbx_description
1 polymer ?
#
loop_
_entity_poly.entity_id
_entity_poly.type
_entity_poly.pdbx_seq_one_letter_code
_entity_poly.pdbx_strand_id
1 'polypeptide(L)'
;MKRPFLTIAAVLFAQTATAENVTYLCKMTKQDSHGWIAPEYAFQVDPESGKAKAADSPEWMDASFKNRGSKGYRLVWRRNARLSAGGNARVRYQANLNPADNAVRISMAFANMNAANKPYGVGTCQVQK
;
A
#
# COMPACT_ATOMS: atom_id res chain seq x y z
N MET A 1 12.93 -58.78 -34.32
CA MET A 1 12.70 -57.33 -34.21
C MET A 1 11.68 -57.06 -33.10
N LYS A 2 12.09 -56.56 -31.93
CA LYS A 2 11.20 -56.15 -30.83
C LYS A 2 11.69 -54.80 -30.30
N ARG A 3 10.85 -53.77 -30.44
CA ARG A 3 11.15 -52.37 -30.10
C ARG A 3 10.96 -52.12 -28.60
N PRO A 4 11.82 -51.35 -27.92
CA PRO A 4 11.56 -50.94 -26.55
C PRO A 4 10.65 -49.71 -26.51
N PHE A 5 9.64 -49.76 -25.63
CA PHE A 5 8.81 -48.62 -25.26
C PHE A 5 9.62 -47.66 -24.37
N LEU A 6 9.69 -46.40 -24.77
CA LEU A 6 10.32 -45.31 -24.03
C LEU A 6 9.22 -44.50 -23.35
N THR A 7 9.06 -44.68 -22.04
CA THR A 7 8.13 -43.91 -21.21
C THR A 7 8.79 -42.57 -20.86
N ILE A 8 8.30 -41.47 -21.43
CA ILE A 8 8.76 -40.12 -21.10
C ILE A 8 8.08 -39.68 -19.81
N ALA A 9 8.84 -39.60 -18.71
CA ALA A 9 8.40 -39.01 -17.46
C ALA A 9 8.33 -37.49 -17.62
N ALA A 10 7.12 -36.94 -17.71
CA ALA A 10 6.89 -35.50 -17.69
C ALA A 10 7.08 -34.96 -16.26
N VAL A 11 8.26 -34.39 -15.98
CA VAL A 11 8.50 -33.64 -14.74
C VAL A 11 7.83 -32.28 -14.89
N LEU A 12 6.65 -32.12 -14.27
CA LEU A 12 5.97 -30.83 -14.16
C LEU A 12 6.77 -29.96 -13.19
N PHE A 13 7.58 -29.04 -13.72
CA PHE A 13 8.14 -27.95 -12.94
C PHE A 13 7.00 -26.99 -12.59
N ALA A 14 6.44 -27.14 -11.39
CA ALA A 14 5.62 -26.10 -10.78
C ALA A 14 6.55 -24.91 -10.52
N GLN A 15 6.51 -23.91 -11.40
CA GLN A 15 7.14 -22.62 -11.14
C GLN A 15 6.45 -22.03 -9.93
N THR A 16 7.12 -22.03 -8.79
CA THR A 16 6.71 -21.23 -7.64
C THR A 16 6.81 -19.78 -8.08
N ALA A 17 5.68 -19.17 -8.42
CA ALA A 17 5.61 -17.73 -8.63
C ALA A 17 6.11 -17.07 -7.34
N THR A 18 7.29 -16.47 -7.39
CA THR A 18 7.82 -15.68 -6.29
C THR A 18 6.98 -14.42 -6.22
N ALA A 19 6.09 -14.34 -5.25
CA ALA A 19 5.29 -13.15 -4.98
C ALA A 19 6.20 -11.93 -4.86
N GLU A 20 6.21 -11.07 -5.88
CA GLU A 20 7.08 -9.91 -5.96
C GLU A 20 6.49 -8.81 -5.07
N ASN A 21 7.07 -8.60 -3.89
CA ASN A 21 6.71 -7.49 -3.02
C ASN A 21 7.22 -6.19 -3.66
N VAL A 22 6.31 -5.35 -4.16
CA VAL A 22 6.67 -4.07 -4.77
C VAL A 22 6.66 -2.97 -3.72
N THR A 23 7.78 -2.26 -3.59
CA THR A 23 7.89 -1.12 -2.67
C THR A 23 7.75 0.20 -3.42
N TYR A 24 6.88 1.09 -2.95
CA TYR A 24 6.66 2.43 -3.46
C TYR A 24 7.11 3.44 -2.42
N LEU A 25 8.08 4.29 -2.76
CA LEU A 25 8.48 5.44 -1.96
C LEU A 25 7.86 6.70 -2.54
N CYS A 26 7.01 7.36 -1.77
CA CYS A 26 6.17 8.45 -2.24
C CYS A 26 6.49 9.75 -1.53
N LYS A 27 6.67 10.81 -2.31
CA LYS A 27 6.86 12.18 -1.82
C LYS A 27 5.60 13.00 -2.07
N MET A 28 5.07 13.62 -1.02
CA MET A 28 3.86 14.44 -1.11
C MET A 28 4.20 15.83 -1.66
N THR A 29 3.54 16.22 -2.75
CA THR A 29 3.69 17.53 -3.40
C THR A 29 2.65 18.53 -2.90
N LYS A 30 1.53 18.05 -2.37
CA LYS A 30 0.52 18.87 -1.67
C LYS A 30 0.13 18.15 -0.40
N GLN A 31 0.15 18.87 0.71
CA GLN A 31 -0.20 18.36 2.04
C GLN A 31 -1.29 19.24 2.66
N ASP A 32 -1.93 18.76 3.70
CA ASP A 32 -2.79 19.60 4.51
C ASP A 32 -1.93 20.59 5.32
N SER A 33 -2.48 21.75 5.65
CA SER A 33 -1.76 22.79 6.38
C SER A 33 -1.53 22.48 7.87
N HIS A 34 -2.09 21.38 8.39
CA HIS A 34 -2.06 21.05 9.81
C HIS A 34 -1.14 19.86 10.13
N GLY A 35 -0.40 19.35 9.14
CA GLY A 35 0.61 18.30 9.32
C GLY A 35 0.04 16.91 9.58
N TRP A 36 -1.22 16.64 9.22
CA TRP A 36 -1.80 15.30 9.35
C TRP A 36 -1.36 14.36 8.24
N ILE A 37 -0.99 14.90 7.08
CA ILE A 37 -0.41 14.17 5.97
C ILE A 37 1.11 14.36 6.03
N ALA A 38 1.83 13.25 6.20
CA ALA A 38 3.28 13.25 6.25
C ALA A 38 3.89 13.69 4.91
N PRO A 39 5.12 14.22 4.91
CA PRO A 39 5.76 14.62 3.67
C PRO A 39 6.15 13.44 2.79
N GLU A 40 6.34 12.27 3.38
CA GLU A 40 6.76 11.06 2.70
C GLU A 40 6.01 9.84 3.23
N TYR A 41 5.79 8.88 2.35
CA TYR A 41 5.14 7.61 2.66
C TYR A 41 5.86 6.48 1.93
N ALA A 42 5.94 5.31 2.54
CA ALA A 42 6.34 4.08 1.89
C ALA A 42 5.18 3.08 1.88
N PHE A 43 5.00 2.37 0.78
CA PHE A 43 4.01 1.30 0.64
C PHE A 43 4.68 0.04 0.15
N GLN A 44 4.43 -1.09 0.81
CA GLN A 44 4.76 -2.42 0.31
C GLN A 44 3.46 -3.07 -0.14
N VAL A 45 3.42 -3.57 -1.37
CA VAL A 45 2.24 -4.21 -1.94
C VAL A 45 2.64 -5.56 -2.51
N ASP A 46 1.93 -6.59 -2.11
CA ASP A 46 1.92 -7.91 -2.74
C ASP A 46 0.54 -8.12 -3.35
N PRO A 47 0.38 -7.87 -4.67
CA PRO A 47 -0.91 -8.01 -5.34
C PRO A 47 -1.42 -9.45 -5.37
N GLU A 48 -0.52 -10.45 -5.33
CA GLU A 48 -0.86 -11.86 -5.45
C GLU A 48 -1.40 -12.40 -4.13
N SER A 49 -0.72 -12.11 -3.01
CA SER A 49 -1.19 -12.50 -1.68
C SER A 49 -2.26 -11.56 -1.11
N GLY A 50 -2.51 -10.43 -1.76
CA GLY A 50 -3.48 -9.43 -1.34
C GLY A 50 -3.08 -8.70 -0.06
N LYS A 51 -1.78 -8.64 0.25
CA LYS A 51 -1.22 -8.00 1.44
C LYS A 51 -0.63 -6.65 1.10
N ALA A 52 -0.71 -5.72 2.04
CA ALA A 52 0.01 -4.47 1.94
C ALA A 52 0.43 -3.94 3.30
N LYS A 53 1.49 -3.13 3.30
CA LYS A 53 1.93 -2.36 4.45
C LYS A 53 2.11 -0.90 4.06
N ALA A 54 1.94 -0.01 5.02
CA ALA A 54 2.14 1.43 4.87
C ALA A 54 3.04 1.95 5.99
N ALA A 55 3.88 2.93 5.67
CA ALA A 55 4.76 3.59 6.62
C ALA A 55 4.83 5.09 6.30
N ASP A 56 4.76 5.93 7.32
CA ASP A 56 5.01 7.39 7.26
C ASP A 56 6.16 7.82 8.17
N SER A 57 6.82 6.82 8.77
CA SER A 57 7.99 6.86 9.64
C SER A 57 8.66 5.47 9.50
N PRO A 58 9.81 5.15 10.12
CA PRO A 58 10.49 3.86 9.89
C PRO A 58 9.67 2.62 10.28
N GLU A 59 8.54 2.80 10.97
CA GLU A 59 7.65 1.71 11.38
C GLU A 59 6.61 1.37 10.29
N TRP A 60 6.54 0.07 9.95
CA TRP A 60 5.56 -0.47 9.01
C TRP A 60 4.27 -0.89 9.72
N MET A 61 3.14 -0.45 9.19
CA MET A 61 1.81 -0.84 9.65
C MET A 61 1.12 -1.71 8.60
N ASP A 62 0.44 -2.76 9.05
CA ASP A 62 -0.41 -3.55 8.16
C ASP A 62 -1.54 -2.67 7.60
N ALA A 63 -1.75 -2.77 6.28
CA ALA A 63 -2.76 -2.05 5.56
C ALA A 63 -3.73 -3.03 4.89
N SER A 64 -5.03 -2.73 5.01
CA SER A 64 -6.03 -3.39 4.19
C SER A 64 -5.81 -3.00 2.73
N PHE A 65 -5.63 -4.01 1.88
CA PHE A 65 -5.36 -3.84 0.46
C PHE A 65 -6.58 -4.18 -0.40
N LYS A 66 -6.78 -3.38 -1.45
CA LYS A 66 -7.73 -3.67 -2.52
C LYS A 66 -7.15 -3.28 -3.86
N ASN A 67 -6.95 -4.26 -4.73
CA ASN A 67 -6.69 -4.03 -6.14
C ASN A 67 -7.98 -3.55 -6.84
N ARG A 68 -7.94 -2.42 -7.53
CA ARG A 68 -9.08 -1.84 -8.25
C ARG A 68 -8.85 -1.80 -9.77
N GLY A 69 -7.96 -2.66 -10.29
CA GLY A 69 -7.62 -2.74 -11.70
C GLY A 69 -7.03 -1.43 -12.21
N SER A 70 -7.61 -0.87 -13.27
CA SER A 70 -7.16 0.40 -13.88
C SER A 70 -7.23 1.61 -12.94
N LYS A 71 -7.98 1.53 -11.84
CA LYS A 71 -8.02 2.60 -10.81
C LYS A 71 -6.87 2.49 -9.80
N GLY A 72 -5.95 1.55 -9.99
CA GLY A 72 -4.82 1.27 -9.12
C GLY A 72 -5.21 0.59 -7.81
N TYR A 73 -4.41 0.80 -6.78
CA TYR A 73 -4.53 0.17 -5.47
C TYR A 73 -5.21 1.10 -4.47
N ARG A 74 -5.93 0.51 -3.52
CA ARG A 74 -6.41 1.19 -2.33
C ARG A 74 -5.82 0.52 -1.11
N LEU A 75 -5.15 1.32 -0.28
CA LEU A 75 -4.57 0.89 0.98
C LEU A 75 -5.26 1.66 2.11
N VAL A 76 -5.61 0.97 3.21
CA VAL A 76 -6.24 1.57 4.38
C VAL A 76 -5.56 1.07 5.64
N TRP A 77 -5.02 1.98 6.45
CA TRP A 77 -4.42 1.66 7.74
C TRP A 77 -4.94 2.60 8.82
N ARG A 78 -4.71 2.23 10.08
CA ARG A 78 -5.12 3.02 11.24
C ARG A 78 -3.92 3.19 12.17
N ARG A 79 -3.80 4.36 12.79
CA ARG A 79 -2.83 4.61 13.87
C ARG A 79 -3.48 5.39 15.00
N ASN A 80 -2.88 5.32 16.18
CA ASN A 80 -3.20 6.24 17.26
C ASN A 80 -2.32 7.48 17.10
N ALA A 81 -2.90 8.67 17.25
CA ALA A 81 -2.19 9.93 17.15
C ALA A 81 -2.45 10.76 18.41
N ARG A 82 -1.43 11.45 18.91
CA ARG A 82 -1.59 12.43 19.99
C ARG A 82 -2.14 13.72 19.40
N LEU A 83 -3.21 14.26 19.97
CA LEU A 83 -3.73 15.58 19.58
C LEU A 83 -2.89 16.67 20.25
N SER A 84 -2.73 17.82 19.57
CA SER A 84 -2.02 18.99 20.10
C SER A 84 -2.67 19.56 21.37
N ALA A 85 -3.99 19.52 21.45
CA ALA A 85 -4.77 19.93 22.63
C ALA A 85 -4.75 18.89 23.78
N GLY A 86 -3.98 17.81 23.66
CA GLY A 86 -3.98 16.68 24.57
C GLY A 86 -4.98 15.59 24.18
N GLY A 87 -4.73 14.37 24.65
CA GLY A 87 -5.54 13.18 24.34
C GLY A 87 -5.06 12.38 23.12
N ASN A 88 -5.67 11.22 22.91
CA ASN A 88 -5.34 10.29 21.83
C ASN A 88 -6.52 10.21 20.85
N ALA A 89 -6.25 10.35 19.57
CA ALA A 89 -7.21 10.15 18.49
C ALA A 89 -6.88 8.87 17.73
N ARG A 90 -7.91 8.13 17.33
CA ARG A 90 -7.74 7.02 16.39
C ARG A 90 -7.94 7.58 15.00
N VAL A 91 -6.92 7.53 14.17
CA VAL A 91 -6.96 8.09 12.81
C VAL A 91 -6.92 6.95 11.80
N ARG A 92 -7.71 7.10 10.74
CA ARG A 92 -7.76 6.20 9.60
C ARG A 92 -7.18 6.93 8.40
N TYR A 93 -6.18 6.33 7.78
CA TYR A 93 -5.65 6.79 6.51
C TYR A 93 -6.16 5.90 5.38
N GLN A 94 -6.26 6.50 4.21
CA GLN A 94 -6.52 5.80 2.97
C GLN A 94 -5.61 6.37 1.89
N ALA A 95 -4.79 5.52 1.28
CA ALA A 95 -4.03 5.84 0.09
C ALA A 95 -4.73 5.22 -1.14
N ASN A 96 -4.86 6.01 -2.19
CA ASN A 96 -5.16 5.53 -3.54
C ASN A 96 -3.88 5.69 -4.36
N LEU A 97 -3.17 4.58 -4.56
CA LEU A 97 -1.93 4.51 -5.33
C LEU A 97 -2.26 4.08 -6.75
N ASN A 98 -1.77 4.80 -7.75
CA ASN A 98 -1.92 4.44 -9.14
C ASN A 98 -0.53 4.10 -9.73
N PRO A 99 -0.24 2.81 -9.98
CA PRO A 99 1.05 2.41 -10.53
C PRO A 99 1.29 2.90 -11.97
N ALA A 100 0.24 3.23 -12.72
CA ALA A 100 0.36 3.62 -14.13
C ALA A 100 1.00 5.00 -14.32
N ASP A 101 0.70 5.94 -13.43
CA ASP A 101 1.22 7.31 -13.44
C ASP A 101 2.10 7.61 -12.21
N ASN A 102 2.38 6.59 -11.40
CA ASN A 102 3.06 6.69 -10.12
C ASN A 102 2.46 7.73 -9.17
N ALA A 103 1.17 8.04 -9.27
CA ALA A 103 0.52 9.01 -8.41
C ALA A 103 -0.02 8.37 -7.13
N VAL A 104 0.01 9.10 -6.02
CA VAL A 104 -0.68 8.72 -4.79
C VAL A 104 -1.54 9.86 -4.28
N ARG A 105 -2.72 9.50 -3.77
CA ARG A 105 -3.64 10.40 -3.08
C ARG A 105 -3.92 9.83 -1.70
N ILE A 106 -3.64 10.60 -0.65
CA ILE A 106 -3.82 10.17 0.73
C ILE A 106 -4.89 11.04 1.36
N SER A 107 -5.82 10.41 2.07
CA SER A 107 -6.84 11.07 2.87
C SER A 107 -6.85 10.51 4.28
N MET A 108 -7.05 11.38 5.25
CA MET A 108 -7.18 11.06 6.66
C MET A 108 -8.60 11.32 7.14
N ALA A 109 -9.09 10.47 8.04
CA ALA A 109 -10.30 10.72 8.80
C ALA A 109 -10.11 10.30 10.26
N PHE A 110 -10.69 11.07 11.17
CA PHE A 110 -10.80 10.69 12.58
C PHE A 110 -11.82 9.56 12.71
N ALA A 111 -11.41 8.41 13.23
CA ALA A 111 -12.25 7.22 13.30
C ALA A 111 -13.24 7.24 14.48
N ASN A 112 -12.91 7.98 15.54
CA ASN A 112 -13.69 8.08 16.78
C ASN A 112 -14.24 9.50 17.02
N MET A 113 -14.20 10.37 16.01
CA MET A 113 -14.61 11.78 16.13
C MET A 113 -15.34 12.19 14.86
N ASN A 114 -16.48 12.87 14.99
CA ASN A 114 -17.14 13.48 13.83
C ASN A 114 -16.51 14.83 13.48
N ALA A 115 -15.20 14.83 13.22
CA ALA A 115 -14.49 16.01 12.80
C ALA A 115 -14.84 16.35 11.35
N ALA A 116 -15.25 17.58 11.10
CA ALA A 116 -15.54 18.06 9.74
C ALA A 116 -14.27 18.10 8.85
N ASN A 117 -13.10 18.26 9.47
CA ASN A 117 -11.84 18.33 8.76
C ASN A 117 -11.44 16.95 8.22
N LYS A 118 -11.07 16.90 6.94
CA LYS A 118 -10.61 15.70 6.22
C LYS A 118 -9.27 16.01 5.57
N PRO A 119 -8.15 15.87 6.31
CA PRO A 119 -6.83 16.13 5.76
C PRO A 119 -6.58 15.30 4.51
N TYR A 120 -5.92 15.91 3.54
CA TYR A 120 -5.72 15.34 2.23
C TYR A 120 -4.38 15.78 1.65
N GLY A 121 -3.72 14.85 0.96
CA GLY A 121 -2.52 15.14 0.20
C GLY A 121 -2.42 14.35 -1.09
N VAL A 122 -1.58 14.86 -1.98
CA VAL A 122 -1.21 14.20 -3.22
C VAL A 122 0.30 14.17 -3.34
N GLY A 123 0.79 13.16 -4.04
CA GLY A 123 2.21 13.02 -4.30
C GLY A 123 2.50 12.06 -5.43
N THR A 124 3.79 11.83 -5.62
CA THR A 124 4.34 10.96 -6.64
C THR A 124 5.22 9.91 -6.00
N CYS A 125 5.23 8.71 -6.55
CA CYS A 125 5.96 7.57 -6.05
C CYS A 125 7.09 7.14 -6.98
N GLN A 126 8.09 6.49 -6.41
CA GLN A 126 9.12 5.76 -7.11
C GLN A 126 9.06 4.31 -6.68
N VAL A 127 9.14 3.40 -7.65
CA VAL A 127 9.19 1.96 -7.37
C VAL A 127 10.62 1.59 -7.00
N GLN A 128 10.80 0.98 -5.84
CA GLN A 128 12.03 0.33 -5.42
C GLN A 128 11.86 -1.16 -5.67
N LYS A 129 12.74 -1.72 -6.51
CA LYS A 129 12.84 -3.16 -6.80
C LYS A 129 13.97 -3.75 -5.98
#